data_AF-A0A1Z4QVD5-F1
#
_entry.id   AF-A0A1Z4QVD5-F1
#
_cell.length_a   1.000
_cell.length_b   1.000
_cell.length_c   1.000
_cell.angle_alpha   90.00
_cell.angle_beta   90.00
_cell.angle_gamma   90.00
#
_symmetry.space_group_name_H-M   'P 1'
#
loop_
_entity.id
_entity.type
_entity.pdbx_description
1 polymer ?
#
loop_
_entity_poly.entity_id
_entity_poly.type
_entity_poly.pdbx_seq_one_letter_code
_entity_poly.pdbx_strand_id
1 'polypeptide(L)'
;MTLSTTFTPDIIQDHLIKHLEPDDKKVKVSVKRTSLGWLKIKIVSKIFQGKTLVEREEKIDYLLGLLNPEFNLGQYPISGYELLTSQEDARENAQYIQLPLWSEILMAPEAERSIEADEDTPKKPLIITFYSFKGGVGRSTALGLVAGILATRNRRVVMVDFDLEAPGISILFQPDIENKIGQNYGVLDYLHQRGLTPEEDIPNISDCIKKINLQTRGELFLVPVGEYDENYIHRLADLNLRSFYRRGINPIEQLIEDIKSKLEPDIILIDARPGFTDEGAVALFDLADTAIVCFSPTEQSFQGLRWVVQATRKQQEYQGKPDIIFLLTPIPTVTPELHKIWINKVEAWIEDNWGLPNETTIGQLYYEVLYNPNIATLSSLVNDVPKSLIDVYLPLADTIDASLPDTKYNILTKPVDDRKKILYELEFQAATAQELEPDNIPNIFQRTEDFPKFLSNRTWLIRGAKGTGKSLLFRLFVENPDAAKELSQSDVNLNNVNFIPGHGQPKVSGSILESGDLKSYEEQVGKDDWQFFWLNYGILQLCSSKPELRSISVLENKLVELSAQQRPLHSEIISWLVERSKSPQARPQATDDSYLAPSCVNT
;
A
#
# COMPACT_ATOMS: atom_id res chain seq x y z
N MET A 1 57.69 5.17 30.70
CA MET A 1 56.95 6.31 31.26
C MET A 1 57.24 7.53 30.40
N THR A 2 56.37 7.81 29.45
CA THR A 2 56.25 9.12 28.78
C THR A 2 54.75 9.33 28.63
N LEU A 3 54.24 10.34 29.32
CA LEU A 3 52.81 10.69 29.36
C LEU A 3 52.35 11.00 27.94
N SER A 4 51.56 10.12 27.32
CA SER A 4 50.82 10.48 26.10
C SER A 4 49.70 11.44 26.51
N THR A 5 49.96 12.74 26.42
CA THR A 5 48.93 13.77 26.48
C THR A 5 47.90 13.49 25.38
N THR A 6 46.77 12.91 25.76
CA THR A 6 45.61 12.78 24.88
C THR A 6 45.08 14.18 24.60
N PHE A 7 45.36 14.72 23.42
CA PHE A 7 44.77 15.99 22.96
C PHE A 7 43.25 15.78 22.82
N THR A 8 42.49 16.35 23.76
CA THR A 8 41.03 16.39 23.64
C THR A 8 40.64 17.53 22.70
N PRO A 9 39.50 17.42 21.99
CA PRO A 9 39.02 18.47 21.09
C PRO A 9 38.95 19.84 21.78
N ASP A 10 38.51 19.87 23.04
CA ASP A 10 38.37 21.09 23.85
C ASP A 10 39.71 21.81 24.04
N ILE A 11 40.80 21.08 24.31
CA ILE A 11 42.14 21.67 24.51
C ILE A 11 42.62 22.36 23.23
N ILE A 12 42.39 21.73 22.07
CA ILE A 12 42.80 22.28 20.77
C ILE A 12 41.93 23.49 20.43
N GLN A 13 40.62 23.39 20.69
CA GLN A 13 39.68 24.48 20.46
C GLN A 13 40.02 25.71 21.30
N ASP A 14 40.22 25.55 22.61
CA ASP A 14 40.54 26.64 23.54
C ASP A 14 41.87 27.30 23.19
N HIS A 15 42.88 26.52 22.80
CA HIS A 15 44.17 27.06 22.38
C HIS A 15 44.05 27.91 21.10
N LEU A 16 43.33 27.40 20.09
CA LEU A 16 43.10 28.14 18.85
C LEU A 16 42.29 29.43 19.12
N ILE A 17 41.25 29.38 19.96
CA ILE A 17 40.48 30.57 20.35
C ILE A 17 41.40 31.59 21.02
N LYS A 18 42.18 31.18 22.03
CA LYS A 18 43.08 32.06 22.78
C LYS A 18 44.06 32.82 21.89
N HIS A 19 44.55 32.18 20.82
CA HIS A 19 45.51 32.79 19.91
C HIS A 19 44.88 33.57 18.75
N LEU A 20 43.63 33.30 18.38
CA LEU A 20 42.94 33.96 17.27
C LEU A 20 42.03 35.10 17.71
N GLU A 21 41.48 35.06 18.93
CA GLU A 21 40.60 36.08 19.50
C GLU A 21 41.22 37.50 19.57
N PRO A 22 42.54 37.68 19.82
CA PRO A 22 43.17 39.00 19.79
C PRO A 22 43.09 39.68 18.41
N ASP A 23 43.20 38.90 17.34
CA ASP A 23 43.14 39.38 15.95
C ASP A 23 41.67 39.51 15.49
N ASP A 24 40.78 38.65 16.00
CA ASP A 24 39.37 38.66 15.69
C ASP A 24 38.48 38.22 16.85
N LYS A 25 37.90 39.20 17.55
CA LYS A 25 36.93 38.99 18.64
C LYS A 25 35.65 38.24 18.25
N LYS A 26 35.41 38.02 16.96
CA LYS A 26 34.25 37.25 16.45
C LYS A 26 34.66 35.90 15.86
N VAL A 27 35.88 35.44 16.10
CA VAL A 27 36.35 34.15 15.61
C VAL A 27 35.48 33.02 16.15
N LYS A 28 35.07 32.11 15.26
CA LYS A 28 34.43 30.85 15.65
C LYS A 28 35.41 29.72 15.39
N VAL A 29 35.69 28.92 16.42
CA VAL A 29 36.51 27.71 16.31
C VAL A 29 35.67 26.53 16.78
N SER A 30 35.61 25.49 15.98
CA SER A 30 34.96 24.22 16.31
C SER A 30 35.93 23.08 16.04
N VAL A 31 36.27 22.32 17.07
CA VAL A 31 37.05 21.09 16.94
C VAL A 31 36.17 19.92 17.38
N LYS A 32 35.86 19.02 16.46
CA LYS A 32 34.99 17.87 16.73
C LYS A 32 35.70 16.56 16.44
N ARG A 33 35.31 15.50 17.16
CA ARG A 33 35.69 14.13 16.82
C ARG A 33 34.71 13.56 15.80
N THR A 34 35.24 12.95 14.76
CA THR A 34 34.50 12.10 13.83
C THR A 34 34.15 10.76 14.51
N SER A 35 33.23 10.01 13.91
CA SER A 35 32.87 8.65 14.34
C SER A 35 34.06 7.67 14.38
N LEU A 36 35.13 7.96 13.62
CA LEU A 36 36.39 7.18 13.61
C LEU A 36 37.38 7.63 14.71
N GLY A 37 37.00 8.60 15.55
CA GLY A 37 37.86 9.17 16.60
C GLY A 37 38.86 10.22 16.11
N TRP A 38 38.85 10.56 14.83
CA TRP A 38 39.72 11.59 14.23
C TRP A 38 39.18 12.99 14.47
N LEU A 39 40.01 14.02 14.34
CA LEU A 39 39.64 15.42 14.57
C LEU A 39 39.26 16.11 13.25
N LYS A 40 38.20 16.91 13.27
CA LYS A 40 37.87 17.87 12.22
C LYS A 40 37.89 19.28 12.81
N ILE A 41 38.60 20.21 12.16
CA ILE A 41 38.81 21.57 12.66
C ILE A 41 38.13 22.57 11.72
N LYS A 42 37.18 23.35 12.22
CA LYS A 42 36.55 24.46 11.49
C LYS A 42 36.89 25.79 12.16
N ILE A 43 37.42 26.74 11.40
CA ILE A 43 37.75 28.09 11.88
C ILE A 43 37.12 29.10 10.93
N VAL A 44 36.25 29.96 11.48
CA VAL A 44 35.64 31.06 10.76
C VAL A 44 36.18 32.37 11.32
N SER A 45 36.92 33.13 10.51
CA SER A 45 37.50 34.40 10.94
C SER A 45 37.74 35.37 9.79
N LYS A 46 37.61 36.67 10.08
CA LYS A 46 37.94 37.73 9.13
C LYS A 46 39.44 37.78 8.79
N ILE A 47 40.31 37.19 9.61
CA ILE A 47 41.77 37.20 9.39
C ILE A 47 42.19 36.45 8.12
N PHE A 48 41.29 35.63 7.57
CA PHE A 48 41.49 34.88 6.34
C PHE A 48 41.11 35.68 5.09
N GLN A 49 40.53 36.87 5.25
CA GLN A 49 40.12 37.70 4.12
C GLN A 49 41.32 38.15 3.29
N GLY A 50 41.28 37.87 1.98
CA GLY A 50 42.36 38.19 1.05
C GLY A 50 43.57 37.25 1.13
N LYS A 51 43.50 36.17 1.91
CA LYS A 51 44.55 35.15 2.00
C LYS A 51 44.23 33.91 1.18
N THR A 52 45.25 33.34 0.56
CA THR A 52 45.22 32.02 -0.08
C THR A 52 45.06 30.91 0.96
N LEU A 53 44.60 29.73 0.53
CA LEU A 53 44.43 28.59 1.43
C LEU A 53 45.74 28.20 2.13
N VAL A 54 46.86 28.20 1.39
CA VAL A 54 48.20 27.90 1.93
C VAL A 54 48.59 28.86 3.04
N GLU A 55 48.38 30.17 2.88
CA GLU A 55 48.66 31.16 3.92
C GLU A 55 47.76 31.02 5.16
N ARG A 56 46.54 30.48 4.98
CA ARG A 56 45.63 30.16 6.08
C ARG A 56 46.14 28.92 6.84
N GLU A 57 46.49 27.87 6.12
CA GLU A 57 47.06 26.63 6.66
C GLU A 57 48.35 26.90 7.44
N GLU A 58 49.31 27.62 6.85
CA GLU A 58 50.58 27.98 7.51
C GLU A 58 50.35 28.72 8.83
N LYS A 59 49.37 29.64 8.88
CA LYS A 59 49.02 30.34 10.12
C LYS A 59 48.49 29.38 11.18
N ILE A 60 47.62 28.44 10.79
CA ILE A 60 47.02 27.50 11.75
C ILE A 60 48.03 26.43 12.16
N ASP A 61 48.86 25.92 11.26
CA ASP A 61 49.94 25.00 11.55
C ASP A 61 50.97 25.62 12.50
N TYR A 62 51.28 26.91 12.34
CA TYR A 62 52.10 27.62 13.31
C TYR A 62 51.47 27.60 14.71
N LEU A 63 50.15 27.85 14.81
CA LEU A 63 49.43 27.86 16.09
C LEU A 63 49.32 26.46 16.72
N LEU A 64 49.11 25.43 15.90
CA LEU A 64 49.11 24.02 16.34
C LEU A 64 50.51 23.58 16.77
N GLY A 65 51.55 24.07 16.08
CA GLY A 65 52.96 23.87 16.44
C GLY A 65 53.33 24.43 17.82
N LEU A 66 52.65 25.48 18.29
CA LEU A 66 52.82 26.02 19.64
C LEU A 66 52.24 25.09 20.73
N LEU A 67 51.25 24.26 20.40
CA LEU A 67 50.74 23.19 21.29
C LEU A 67 51.68 21.98 21.28
N ASN A 68 52.09 21.55 20.09
CA ASN A 68 53.00 20.44 19.88
C ASN A 68 53.76 20.64 18.56
N PRO A 69 55.11 20.69 18.58
CA PRO A 69 55.93 20.95 17.39
C PRO A 69 55.70 20.01 16.20
N GLU A 70 55.19 18.79 16.45
CA GLU A 70 54.91 17.82 15.38
C GLU A 70 53.46 17.90 14.89
N PHE A 71 52.57 18.65 15.54
CA PHE A 71 51.14 18.65 15.22
C PHE A 71 50.79 19.72 14.17
N ASN A 72 50.27 19.29 13.01
CA ASN A 72 49.81 20.15 11.92
C ASN A 72 48.55 19.57 11.27
N LEU A 73 47.86 20.40 10.48
CA LEU A 73 46.60 20.10 9.81
C LEU A 73 46.63 18.88 8.88
N GLY A 74 47.83 18.52 8.37
CA GLY A 74 48.04 17.34 7.52
C GLY A 74 48.42 16.07 8.28
N GLN A 75 48.56 16.12 9.60
CA GLN A 75 49.02 14.99 10.41
C GLN A 75 47.90 14.31 11.21
N TYR A 76 48.09 13.02 11.44
CA TYR A 76 47.22 12.22 12.29
C TYR A 76 47.16 12.80 13.72
N PRO A 77 45.98 12.91 14.37
CA PRO A 77 44.67 12.38 13.96
C PRO A 77 43.73 13.38 13.26
N ILE A 78 44.21 14.37 12.50
CA ILE A 78 43.32 15.31 11.79
C ILE A 78 42.82 14.68 10.48
N SER A 79 41.50 14.62 10.33
CA SER A 79 40.79 14.06 9.18
C SER A 79 40.42 15.09 8.12
N GLY A 80 40.42 16.37 8.49
CA GLY A 80 40.10 17.48 7.59
C GLY A 80 39.93 18.80 8.34
N TYR A 81 39.93 19.89 7.60
CA TYR A 81 39.77 21.24 8.14
C TYR A 81 39.05 22.19 7.17
N GLU A 82 38.43 23.22 7.73
CA GLU A 82 37.74 24.30 7.02
C GLU A 82 38.22 25.65 7.58
N LEU A 83 38.86 26.47 6.74
CA LEU A 83 39.44 27.77 7.12
C LEU A 83 38.76 28.88 6.33
N LEU A 84 37.71 29.47 6.89
CA LEU A 84 36.73 30.26 6.15
C LEU A 84 36.64 31.71 6.64
N THR A 85 36.41 32.64 5.73
CA THR A 85 35.93 33.98 6.08
C THR A 85 34.46 33.93 6.48
N SER A 86 33.97 34.97 7.16
CA SER A 86 32.53 35.06 7.50
C SER A 86 31.60 35.07 6.28
N GLN A 87 32.09 35.50 5.11
CA GLN A 87 31.33 35.46 3.85
C GLN A 87 31.36 34.07 3.20
N GLU A 88 32.50 33.38 3.26
CA GLU A 88 32.63 32.00 2.78
C GLU A 88 31.79 31.05 3.64
N ASP A 89 31.82 31.18 4.97
CA ASP A 89 30.97 30.41 5.89
C ASP A 89 29.47 30.68 5.67
N ALA A 90 29.07 31.93 5.38
CA ALA A 90 27.69 32.23 5.04
C ALA A 90 27.24 31.64 3.69
N ARG A 91 28.16 31.53 2.72
CA ARG A 91 27.90 30.88 1.43
C ARG A 91 27.86 29.36 1.57
N GLU A 92 28.76 28.77 2.36
CA GLU A 92 28.79 27.34 2.63
C GLU A 92 27.62 26.89 3.50
N ASN A 93 27.22 27.65 4.51
CA ASN A 93 26.02 27.34 5.30
C ASN A 93 24.73 27.45 4.46
N ALA A 94 24.73 28.22 3.37
CA ALA A 94 23.65 28.26 2.39
C ALA A 94 23.78 27.19 1.28
N GLN A 95 24.95 26.55 1.16
CA GLN A 95 25.29 25.54 0.14
C GLN A 95 25.72 24.21 0.75
N TYR A 96 25.34 23.91 1.99
CA TYR A 96 25.55 22.59 2.55
C TYR A 96 24.56 21.62 1.89
N ILE A 97 24.82 21.28 0.62
CA ILE A 97 24.32 20.08 -0.01
C ILE A 97 25.01 18.95 0.76
N GLN A 98 24.39 18.56 1.86
CA GLN A 98 24.78 17.37 2.57
C GLN A 98 24.47 16.22 1.63
N LEU A 99 25.51 15.71 0.96
CA LEU A 99 25.39 14.53 0.13
C LEU A 99 24.68 13.46 0.98
N PRO A 100 23.60 12.84 0.50
CA PRO A 100 22.79 11.90 1.26
C PRO A 100 23.50 10.53 1.33
N LEU A 101 24.75 10.54 1.81
CA LEU A 101 25.65 9.40 1.87
C LEU A 101 25.99 9.10 3.32
N TRP A 102 26.17 7.82 3.63
CA TRP A 102 26.46 7.34 4.99
C TRP A 102 27.60 8.10 5.68
N SER A 103 28.75 8.23 5.00
CA SER A 103 29.93 8.88 5.57
C SER A 103 29.68 10.36 5.86
N GLU A 104 29.02 11.06 4.93
CA GLU A 104 28.80 12.51 4.99
C GLU A 104 27.79 12.85 6.08
N ILE A 105 26.68 12.12 6.16
CA ILE A 105 25.69 12.29 7.22
C ILE A 105 26.32 12.00 8.57
N LEU A 106 27.00 10.86 8.75
CA LEU A 106 27.61 10.52 10.04
C LEU A 106 28.72 11.51 10.45
N MET A 107 29.43 12.11 9.51
CA MET A 107 30.49 13.11 9.78
C MET A 107 30.00 14.56 9.90
N ALA A 108 28.76 14.88 9.51
CA ALA A 108 28.22 16.23 9.62
C ALA A 108 28.27 16.76 11.07
N PRO A 109 28.25 18.08 11.29
CA PRO A 109 28.09 18.60 12.65
C PRO A 109 26.71 18.20 13.24
N GLU A 110 26.46 18.57 14.49
CA GLU A 110 25.10 18.55 15.03
C GLU A 110 24.39 19.80 14.48
N ALA A 111 23.09 19.68 14.16
CA ALA A 111 22.32 20.81 13.68
C ALA A 111 22.21 21.89 14.77
N GLU A 112 22.58 23.13 14.46
CA GLU A 112 22.50 24.25 15.42
C GLU A 112 21.03 24.61 15.77
N ARG A 113 20.09 24.23 14.91
CA ARG A 113 18.64 24.33 15.10
C ARG A 113 17.98 23.14 14.42
N SER A 114 17.15 22.39 15.16
CA SER A 114 16.28 21.37 14.58
C SER A 114 15.23 22.05 13.70
N ILE A 115 15.06 21.57 12.47
CA ILE A 115 13.91 21.94 11.66
C ILE A 115 12.68 21.28 12.33
N GLU A 116 11.70 22.09 12.74
CA GLU A 116 10.39 21.55 13.12
C GLU A 116 9.77 20.94 11.87
N ALA A 117 9.46 19.64 11.92
CA ALA A 117 8.81 18.95 10.82
C ALA A 117 7.47 19.65 10.54
N ASP A 118 7.16 19.87 9.26
CA ASP A 118 5.86 20.40 8.82
C ASP A 118 4.82 19.27 8.99
N GLU A 119 4.34 19.07 10.22
CA GLU A 119 3.46 17.96 10.61
C GLU A 119 2.03 18.09 10.04
N ASP A 120 1.64 19.29 9.55
CA ASP A 120 0.23 19.61 9.27
C ASP A 120 -0.19 19.47 7.80
N THR A 121 0.72 19.12 6.87
CA THR A 121 0.35 18.89 5.47
C THR A 121 0.67 17.47 4.99
N PRO A 122 -0.35 16.64 4.69
CA PRO A 122 -0.11 15.30 4.18
C PRO A 122 0.54 15.38 2.79
N LYS A 123 1.75 14.82 2.68
CA LYS A 123 2.53 14.83 1.44
C LYS A 123 1.86 13.95 0.38
N LYS A 124 1.81 14.44 -0.86
CA LYS A 124 1.31 13.69 -2.02
C LYS A 124 2.28 13.84 -3.21
N PRO A 125 2.89 12.75 -3.70
CA PRO A 125 2.88 11.41 -3.11
C PRO A 125 3.65 11.34 -1.80
N LEU A 126 3.27 10.41 -0.92
CA LEU A 126 4.12 9.98 0.19
C LEU A 126 5.19 9.01 -0.34
N ILE A 127 6.47 9.29 -0.09
CA ILE A 127 7.57 8.43 -0.52
C ILE A 127 8.05 7.57 0.65
N ILE A 128 7.92 6.25 0.53
CA ILE A 128 8.29 5.29 1.57
C ILE A 128 9.40 4.38 1.07
N THR A 129 10.53 4.37 1.77
CA THR A 129 11.67 3.50 1.44
C THR A 129 11.70 2.29 2.35
N PHE A 130 11.66 1.10 1.76
CA PHE A 130 11.92 -0.16 2.46
C PHE A 130 13.43 -0.42 2.43
N TYR A 131 14.06 -0.41 3.61
CA TYR A 131 15.51 -0.57 3.77
C TYR A 131 15.82 -1.72 4.73
N SER A 132 16.96 -2.39 4.55
CA SER A 132 17.49 -3.34 5.52
C SER A 132 19.01 -3.29 5.57
N PHE A 133 19.61 -3.49 6.74
CA PHE A 133 21.07 -3.62 6.83
C PHE A 133 21.55 -4.97 6.23
N LYS A 134 20.74 -6.02 6.35
CA LYS A 134 21.04 -7.36 5.84
C LYS A 134 20.16 -7.71 4.65
N GLY A 135 20.72 -8.44 3.69
CA GLY A 135 19.95 -9.12 2.65
C GLY A 135 19.16 -10.31 3.20
N GLY A 136 18.13 -10.73 2.46
CA GLY A 136 17.36 -11.94 2.77
C GLY A 136 16.36 -11.82 3.93
N VAL A 137 16.04 -10.60 4.36
CA VAL A 137 15.08 -10.35 5.46
C VAL A 137 13.62 -10.22 4.98
N GLY A 138 13.32 -10.50 3.71
CA GLY A 138 11.94 -10.41 3.17
C GLY A 138 11.46 -8.98 2.86
N ARG A 139 12.38 -8.03 2.73
CA ARG A 139 12.11 -6.61 2.44
C ARG A 139 11.30 -6.38 1.14
N SER A 140 11.80 -6.86 0.01
CA SER A 140 11.11 -6.72 -1.29
C SER A 140 9.74 -7.41 -1.30
N THR A 141 9.62 -8.54 -0.61
CA THR A 141 8.34 -9.24 -0.41
C THR A 141 7.36 -8.40 0.40
N ALA A 142 7.82 -7.81 1.51
CA ALA A 142 7.00 -6.94 2.35
C ALA A 142 6.51 -5.72 1.56
N LEU A 143 7.40 -5.08 0.79
CA LEU A 143 7.05 -3.98 -0.09
C LEU A 143 5.97 -4.39 -1.08
N GLY A 144 6.15 -5.52 -1.79
CA GLY A 144 5.20 -5.99 -2.78
C GLY A 144 3.81 -6.33 -2.22
N LEU A 145 3.75 -7.00 -1.06
CA LEU A 145 2.48 -7.34 -0.41
C LEU A 145 1.75 -6.10 0.11
N VAL A 146 2.48 -5.16 0.74
CA VAL A 146 1.92 -3.87 1.18
C VAL A 146 1.42 -3.06 -0.01
N ALA A 147 2.18 -3.01 -1.11
CA ALA A 147 1.78 -2.33 -2.34
C ALA A 147 0.46 -2.90 -2.90
N GLY A 148 0.33 -4.23 -2.93
CA GLY A 148 -0.91 -4.91 -3.33
C GLY A 148 -2.09 -4.51 -2.46
N ILE A 149 -1.93 -4.55 -1.13
CA ILE A 149 -2.98 -4.15 -0.18
C ILE A 149 -3.42 -2.71 -0.43
N LEU A 150 -2.48 -1.77 -0.52
CA LEU A 150 -2.77 -0.35 -0.74
C LEU A 150 -3.46 -0.13 -2.09
N ALA A 151 -3.02 -0.82 -3.15
CA ALA A 151 -3.67 -0.75 -4.45
C ALA A 151 -5.13 -1.25 -4.42
N THR A 152 -5.41 -2.34 -3.69
CA THR A 152 -6.81 -2.82 -3.51
C THR A 152 -7.71 -1.85 -2.74
N ARG A 153 -7.12 -0.88 -2.02
CA ARG A 153 -7.83 0.24 -1.36
C ARG A 153 -8.00 1.46 -2.27
N ASN A 154 -7.82 1.27 -3.58
CA ASN A 154 -7.96 2.30 -4.59
C ASN A 154 -6.95 3.46 -4.40
N ARG A 155 -5.79 3.17 -3.80
CA ARG A 155 -4.62 4.06 -3.86
C ARG A 155 -3.87 3.82 -5.16
N ARG A 156 -3.35 4.89 -5.75
CA ARG A 156 -2.43 4.79 -6.88
C ARG A 156 -1.01 4.61 -6.37
N VAL A 157 -0.48 3.38 -6.51
CA VAL A 157 0.81 2.98 -5.93
C VAL A 157 1.84 2.76 -7.03
N VAL A 158 3.03 3.33 -6.84
CA VAL A 158 4.18 3.10 -7.71
C VAL A 158 5.30 2.46 -6.89
N MET A 159 5.74 1.28 -7.30
CA MET A 159 6.94 0.63 -6.76
C MET A 159 8.14 1.01 -7.62
N VAL A 160 9.26 1.33 -6.99
CA VAL A 160 10.53 1.63 -7.66
C VAL A 160 11.58 0.66 -7.14
N ASP A 161 12.11 -0.17 -8.03
CA ASP A 161 13.24 -1.05 -7.72
C ASP A 161 14.52 -0.21 -7.78
N PHE A 162 15.07 0.13 -6.61
CA PHE A 162 16.29 0.92 -6.47
C PHE A 162 17.46 0.06 -5.98
N ASP A 163 17.29 -1.28 -5.94
CA ASP A 163 18.39 -2.25 -5.77
C ASP A 163 19.09 -2.47 -7.12
N LEU A 164 19.95 -1.52 -7.51
CA LEU A 164 20.60 -1.55 -8.82
C LEU A 164 21.59 -2.71 -9.00
N GLU A 165 22.04 -3.36 -7.93
CA GLU A 165 23.03 -4.44 -8.01
C GLU A 165 22.41 -5.84 -8.06
N ALA A 166 21.31 -6.05 -7.32
CA ALA A 166 20.62 -7.35 -7.28
C ALA A 166 19.09 -7.16 -7.22
N PRO A 167 18.47 -6.69 -8.31
CA PRO A 167 17.04 -6.43 -8.37
C PRO A 167 16.23 -7.71 -8.10
N GLY A 168 15.31 -7.64 -7.14
CA GLY A 168 14.50 -8.78 -6.72
C GLY A 168 13.01 -8.62 -7.03
N ILE A 169 12.48 -7.39 -6.99
CA ILE A 169 11.04 -7.17 -7.05
C ILE A 169 10.46 -7.39 -8.45
N SER A 170 11.19 -7.05 -9.51
CA SER A 170 10.75 -7.28 -10.90
C SER A 170 10.44 -8.75 -11.19
N ILE A 171 11.23 -9.68 -10.63
CA ILE A 171 11.02 -11.12 -10.75
C ILE A 171 9.74 -11.54 -10.03
N LEU A 172 9.49 -10.98 -8.83
CA LEU A 172 8.31 -11.33 -8.01
C LEU A 172 6.98 -10.90 -8.66
N PHE A 173 7.02 -9.89 -9.53
CA PHE A 173 5.86 -9.34 -10.23
C PHE A 173 5.75 -9.76 -11.70
N GLN A 174 6.75 -10.47 -12.24
CA GLN A 174 6.80 -10.87 -13.64
C GLN A 174 5.51 -11.52 -14.18
N PRO A 175 4.82 -12.41 -13.43
CA PRO A 175 3.57 -13.03 -13.89
C PRO A 175 2.42 -12.04 -14.10
N ASP A 176 2.46 -10.89 -13.42
CA ASP A 176 1.38 -9.92 -13.37
C ASP A 176 1.65 -8.68 -14.24
N ILE A 177 2.86 -8.53 -14.80
CA ILE A 177 3.20 -7.39 -15.67
C ILE A 177 2.39 -7.45 -16.96
N GLU A 178 1.77 -6.33 -17.33
CA GLU A 178 1.09 -6.19 -18.62
C GLU A 178 2.13 -6.25 -19.75
N ASN A 179 2.03 -7.29 -20.59
CA ASN A 179 2.99 -7.54 -21.68
C ASN A 179 2.97 -6.40 -22.70
N LYS A 180 3.95 -5.50 -22.61
CA LYS A 180 4.29 -4.56 -23.69
C LYS A 180 5.35 -5.19 -24.59
N ILE A 181 5.12 -5.13 -25.90
CA ILE A 181 6.12 -5.47 -26.92
C ILE A 181 7.08 -4.26 -27.03
N GLY A 182 8.31 -4.39 -26.55
CA GLY A 182 9.31 -3.29 -26.58
C GLY A 182 10.54 -3.56 -25.70
N GLN A 183 11.50 -2.62 -25.69
CA GLN A 183 12.67 -2.69 -24.81
C GLN A 183 12.26 -2.51 -23.34
N ASN A 184 12.93 -3.22 -22.43
CA ASN A 184 12.65 -3.18 -21.00
C ASN A 184 13.57 -2.18 -20.29
N TYR A 185 13.36 -0.89 -20.55
CA TYR A 185 14.03 0.15 -19.77
C TYR A 185 13.57 0.16 -18.31
N GLY A 186 14.45 0.61 -17.43
CA GLY A 186 14.16 0.79 -16.01
C GLY A 186 14.95 1.93 -15.37
N VAL A 187 15.04 1.90 -14.04
CA VAL A 187 15.72 2.92 -13.22
C VAL A 187 17.18 3.09 -13.65
N LEU A 188 17.94 2.01 -13.86
CA LEU A 188 19.35 2.10 -14.23
C LEU A 188 19.52 2.77 -15.59
N ASP A 189 18.71 2.38 -16.58
CA ASP A 189 18.78 2.94 -17.93
C ASP A 189 18.44 4.44 -17.93
N TYR A 190 17.40 4.80 -17.18
CA TYR A 190 17.00 6.19 -16.99
C TYR A 190 18.09 7.03 -16.34
N LEU A 191 18.63 6.58 -15.20
CA LEU A 191 19.66 7.30 -14.44
C LEU A 191 20.96 7.42 -15.23
N HIS A 192 21.37 6.35 -15.91
CA HIS A 192 22.57 6.35 -16.75
C HIS A 192 22.44 7.37 -17.88
N GLN A 193 21.31 7.37 -18.60
CA GLN A 193 21.12 8.29 -19.73
C GLN A 193 20.96 9.74 -19.29
N ARG A 194 20.14 10.04 -18.27
CA ARG A 194 20.04 11.39 -17.69
C ARG A 194 21.36 11.86 -17.07
N GLY A 195 22.17 10.93 -16.57
CA GLY A 195 23.53 11.22 -16.10
C GLY A 195 24.49 11.68 -17.21
N LEU A 196 24.26 11.29 -18.47
CA LEU A 196 25.06 11.70 -19.62
C LEU A 196 24.47 12.92 -20.33
N THR A 197 23.16 12.89 -20.57
CA THR A 197 22.40 13.90 -21.32
C THR A 197 21.13 14.28 -20.55
N PRO A 198 21.22 15.17 -19.54
CA PRO A 198 20.08 15.53 -18.68
C PRO A 198 18.88 16.15 -19.44
N GLU A 199 19.17 16.82 -20.57
CA GLU A 199 18.18 17.52 -21.39
C GLU A 199 17.45 16.60 -22.38
N GLU A 200 17.93 15.36 -22.58
CA GLU A 200 17.32 14.41 -23.50
C GLU A 200 16.30 13.53 -22.79
N ASP A 201 15.09 13.44 -23.33
CA ASP A 201 14.01 12.59 -22.80
C ASP A 201 14.03 11.16 -23.39
N ILE A 202 15.17 10.48 -23.24
CA ILE A 202 15.38 9.12 -23.74
C ILE A 202 16.05 8.31 -22.62
N PRO A 203 15.56 7.11 -22.22
CA PRO A 203 14.19 6.67 -22.47
C PRO A 203 13.19 7.65 -21.84
N ASN A 204 11.97 7.70 -22.38
CA ASN A 204 10.88 8.42 -21.72
C ASN A 204 10.47 7.63 -20.47
N ILE A 205 10.08 8.33 -19.40
CA ILE A 205 9.65 7.67 -18.16
C ILE A 205 8.52 6.64 -18.37
N SER A 206 7.66 6.85 -19.36
CA SER A 206 6.55 5.95 -19.71
C SER A 206 7.02 4.58 -20.21
N ASP A 207 8.24 4.49 -20.74
CA ASP A 207 8.83 3.24 -21.24
C ASP A 207 9.46 2.44 -20.09
N CYS A 208 9.89 3.14 -19.03
CA CYS A 208 10.38 2.55 -17.79
C CYS A 208 9.24 2.03 -16.90
N ILE A 209 8.05 2.65 -16.95
CA ILE A 209 6.91 2.25 -16.10
C ILE A 209 6.19 1.02 -16.68
N LYS A 210 6.07 -0.02 -15.86
CA LYS A 210 5.27 -1.23 -16.11
C LYS A 210 4.00 -1.21 -15.26
N LYS A 211 2.85 -1.47 -15.88
CA LYS A 211 1.58 -1.63 -15.16
C LYS A 211 1.45 -3.07 -14.67
N ILE A 212 1.05 -3.24 -13.41
CA ILE A 212 0.77 -4.54 -12.81
C ILE A 212 -0.73 -4.82 -12.94
N ASN A 213 -1.08 -5.97 -13.51
CA ASN A 213 -2.45 -6.42 -13.64
C ASN A 213 -2.95 -6.93 -12.29
N LEU A 214 -3.98 -6.26 -11.75
CA LEU A 214 -4.68 -6.69 -10.55
C LEU A 214 -6.01 -7.34 -10.94
N GLN A 215 -6.40 -8.41 -10.25
CA GLN A 215 -7.74 -9.01 -10.38
C GLN A 215 -8.84 -8.13 -9.76
N THR A 216 -8.46 -7.22 -8.86
CA THR A 216 -9.34 -6.28 -8.17
C THR A 216 -9.22 -4.87 -8.75
N ARG A 217 -10.10 -3.95 -8.33
CA ARG A 217 -9.95 -2.53 -8.66
C ARG A 217 -8.72 -1.96 -7.92
N GLY A 218 -7.91 -1.20 -8.65
CA GLY A 218 -6.71 -0.56 -8.11
C GLY A 218 -5.75 -0.19 -9.23
N GLU A 219 -4.77 0.64 -8.90
CA GLU A 219 -3.70 1.02 -9.83
C GLU A 219 -2.34 0.77 -9.17
N LEU A 220 -1.63 -0.25 -9.67
CA LEU A 220 -0.29 -0.59 -9.23
C LEU A 220 0.67 -0.55 -10.41
N PHE A 221 1.77 0.15 -10.21
CA PHE A 221 2.83 0.31 -11.20
C PHE A 221 4.18 -0.10 -10.62
N LEU A 222 5.08 -0.55 -11.49
CA LEU A 222 6.45 -0.89 -11.17
C LEU A 222 7.39 -0.16 -12.12
N VAL A 223 8.39 0.51 -11.57
CA VAL A 223 9.59 0.95 -12.31
C VAL A 223 10.70 -0.05 -11.95
N PRO A 224 10.98 -1.06 -12.80
CA PRO A 224 12.02 -2.04 -12.55
C PRO A 224 13.41 -1.41 -12.71
N VAL A 225 14.49 -2.10 -12.33
CA VAL A 225 15.84 -1.58 -12.57
C VAL A 225 16.17 -1.49 -14.06
N GLY A 226 15.69 -2.44 -14.85
CA GLY A 226 15.95 -2.51 -16.30
C GLY A 226 16.12 -3.96 -16.74
N GLU A 227 16.49 -4.15 -18.00
CA GLU A 227 16.78 -5.48 -18.55
C GLU A 227 18.16 -5.97 -18.09
N TYR A 228 18.20 -7.20 -17.55
CA TYR A 228 19.42 -7.79 -17.00
C TYR A 228 20.26 -8.45 -18.11
N ASP A 229 20.94 -7.62 -18.90
CA ASP A 229 21.81 -8.03 -20.02
C ASP A 229 23.30 -7.72 -19.76
N GLU A 230 24.17 -8.00 -20.73
CA GLU A 230 25.61 -7.64 -20.60
C GLU A 230 25.79 -6.13 -20.45
N ASN A 231 25.01 -5.35 -21.19
CA ASN A 231 25.10 -3.89 -21.17
C ASN A 231 24.67 -3.31 -19.81
N TYR A 232 23.75 -3.96 -19.09
CA TYR A 232 23.38 -3.62 -17.72
C TYR A 232 24.60 -3.60 -16.80
N ILE A 233 25.44 -4.63 -16.88
CA ILE A 233 26.64 -4.76 -16.03
C ILE A 233 27.60 -3.58 -16.28
N HIS A 234 27.76 -3.20 -17.55
CA HIS A 234 28.57 -2.04 -17.93
C HIS A 234 27.97 -0.72 -17.45
N ARG A 235 26.67 -0.49 -17.68
CA ARG A 235 25.96 0.72 -17.20
C ARG A 235 26.03 0.86 -15.68
N LEU A 236 25.88 -0.25 -14.95
CA LEU A 236 25.98 -0.27 -13.50
C LEU A 236 27.38 0.11 -13.03
N ALA A 237 28.44 -0.44 -13.66
CA ALA A 237 29.82 -0.13 -13.31
C ALA A 237 30.20 1.34 -13.58
N ASP A 238 29.61 1.95 -14.62
CA ASP A 238 29.85 3.34 -14.98
C ASP A 238 29.02 4.35 -14.16
N LEU A 239 27.93 3.89 -13.53
CA LEU A 239 27.03 4.75 -12.77
C LEU A 239 27.71 5.27 -11.49
N ASN A 240 27.71 6.58 -11.30
CA ASN A 240 28.24 7.22 -10.11
C ASN A 240 27.24 8.21 -9.52
N LEU A 241 26.44 7.74 -8.56
CA LEU A 241 25.40 8.53 -7.89
C LEU A 241 25.97 9.77 -7.19
N ARG A 242 27.19 9.70 -6.64
CA ARG A 242 27.83 10.84 -5.96
C ARG A 242 28.01 12.04 -6.89
N SER A 243 28.20 11.78 -8.18
CA SER A 243 28.38 12.83 -9.18
C SER A 243 27.10 13.60 -9.47
N PHE A 244 25.92 13.00 -9.23
CA PHE A 244 24.62 13.62 -9.51
C PHE A 244 24.32 14.80 -8.60
N TYR A 245 24.70 14.71 -7.33
CA TYR A 245 24.52 15.78 -6.34
C TYR A 245 25.57 16.90 -6.43
N ARG A 246 26.56 16.79 -7.32
CA ARG A 246 27.56 17.84 -7.59
C ARG A 246 27.25 18.64 -8.85
N ARG A 247 26.25 18.22 -9.62
CA ARG A 247 25.84 18.79 -10.90
C ARG A 247 24.62 19.68 -10.73
N GLY A 248 24.25 20.41 -11.78
CA GLY A 248 23.08 21.29 -11.75
C GLY A 248 21.75 20.53 -11.68
N ILE A 249 21.54 19.59 -12.62
CA ILE A 249 20.33 18.75 -12.67
C ILE A 249 20.68 17.39 -12.05
N ASN A 250 19.90 16.95 -11.06
CA ASN A 250 20.04 15.65 -10.41
C ASN A 250 19.12 14.61 -11.10
N PRO A 251 19.66 13.60 -11.80
CA PRO A 251 18.86 12.55 -12.44
C PRO A 251 17.89 11.80 -11.53
N ILE A 252 18.20 11.70 -10.23
CA ILE A 252 17.37 10.98 -9.26
C ILE A 252 16.14 11.81 -8.91
N GLU A 253 16.31 13.11 -8.66
CA GLU A 253 15.19 14.03 -8.47
C GLU A 253 14.31 14.07 -9.72
N GLN A 254 14.94 14.12 -10.90
CA GLN A 254 14.23 14.09 -12.18
C GLN A 254 13.41 12.80 -12.37
N LEU A 255 13.95 11.63 -11.99
CA LEU A 255 13.21 10.37 -12.03
C LEU A 255 11.92 10.44 -11.20
N ILE A 256 12.02 10.96 -9.97
CA ILE A 256 10.87 11.06 -9.06
C ILE A 256 9.84 12.07 -9.57
N GLU A 257 10.28 13.23 -10.07
CA GLU A 257 9.40 14.24 -10.65
C GLU A 257 8.70 13.74 -11.93
N ASP A 258 9.40 13.02 -12.78
CA ASP A 258 8.81 12.44 -13.99
C ASP A 258 7.77 11.37 -13.66
N ILE A 259 8.01 10.54 -12.63
CA ILE A 259 7.01 9.59 -12.10
C ILE A 259 5.78 10.33 -11.57
N LYS A 260 6.00 11.39 -10.78
CA LYS A 260 4.91 12.22 -10.22
C LYS A 260 4.08 12.84 -11.33
N SER A 261 4.72 13.49 -12.29
CA SER A 261 4.03 14.16 -13.41
C SER A 261 3.30 13.17 -14.30
N LYS A 262 3.82 11.95 -14.46
CA LYS A 262 3.22 10.96 -15.36
C LYS A 262 2.02 10.26 -14.76
N LEU A 263 2.12 9.89 -13.49
CA LEU A 263 1.16 9.00 -12.84
C LEU A 263 0.33 9.68 -11.75
N GLU A 264 0.71 10.85 -11.23
CA GLU A 264 0.06 11.48 -10.06
C GLU A 264 -0.21 10.48 -8.91
N PRO A 265 0.81 9.73 -8.44
CA PRO A 265 0.61 8.69 -7.46
C PRO A 265 0.19 9.25 -6.10
N ASP A 266 -0.52 8.43 -5.32
CA ASP A 266 -0.73 8.71 -3.90
C ASP A 266 0.52 8.31 -3.09
N ILE A 267 1.21 7.25 -3.52
CA ILE A 267 2.33 6.64 -2.81
C ILE A 267 3.39 6.17 -3.79
N ILE A 268 4.66 6.43 -3.45
CA ILE A 268 5.82 5.82 -4.09
C ILE A 268 6.53 4.93 -3.06
N LEU A 269 6.69 3.64 -3.37
CA LEU A 269 7.38 2.66 -2.53
C LEU A 269 8.73 2.32 -3.15
N ILE A 270 9.82 2.55 -2.43
CA ILE A 270 11.18 2.34 -2.94
C ILE A 270 11.79 1.09 -2.29
N ASP A 271 12.21 0.13 -3.11
CA ASP A 271 13.02 -1.00 -2.68
C ASP A 271 14.50 -0.59 -2.75
N ALA A 272 15.12 -0.23 -1.62
CA ALA A 272 16.52 0.18 -1.55
C ALA A 272 17.53 -0.96 -1.86
N ARG A 273 18.83 -0.74 -1.68
CA ARG A 273 19.84 -1.81 -1.58
C ARG A 273 20.13 -2.13 -0.09
N PRO A 274 20.37 -3.40 0.31
CA PRO A 274 20.71 -3.67 1.69
C PRO A 274 22.17 -3.30 2.04
N GLY A 275 22.38 -2.87 3.28
CA GLY A 275 23.72 -2.53 3.80
C GLY A 275 24.09 -1.05 3.60
N PHE A 276 25.37 -0.73 3.87
CA PHE A 276 25.87 0.65 3.78
C PHE A 276 26.30 1.02 2.36
N THR A 277 25.36 0.99 1.41
CA THR A 277 25.61 1.36 0.01
C THR A 277 25.16 2.79 -0.31
N ASP A 278 25.69 3.37 -1.39
CA ASP A 278 25.35 4.73 -1.80
C ASP A 278 23.88 4.82 -2.27
N GLU A 279 23.39 3.79 -2.98
CA GLU A 279 21.99 3.68 -3.43
C GLU A 279 21.04 3.63 -2.23
N GLY A 280 21.37 2.80 -1.23
CA GLY A 280 20.60 2.70 -0.01
C GLY A 280 20.60 4.00 0.80
N ALA A 281 21.72 4.72 0.83
CA ALA A 281 21.83 6.02 1.49
C ALA A 281 20.94 7.06 0.81
N VAL A 282 20.99 7.15 -0.53
CA VAL A 282 20.15 8.06 -1.30
C VAL A 282 18.67 7.75 -1.10
N ALA A 283 18.28 6.48 -1.23
CA ALA A 283 16.89 6.07 -1.04
C ALA A 283 16.37 6.42 0.37
N LEU A 284 17.23 6.30 1.39
CA LEU A 284 16.85 6.51 2.79
C LEU A 284 16.87 7.99 3.20
N PHE A 285 17.89 8.75 2.80
CA PHE A 285 18.15 10.08 3.34
C PHE A 285 17.69 11.23 2.43
N ASP A 286 17.61 10.97 1.12
CA ASP A 286 17.17 11.97 0.16
C ASP A 286 15.70 11.78 -0.22
N LEU A 287 15.33 10.55 -0.57
CA LEU A 287 14.03 10.27 -1.18
C LEU A 287 12.92 10.02 -0.15
N ALA A 288 13.21 9.31 0.93
CA ALA A 288 12.20 8.87 1.87
C ALA A 288 11.58 10.03 2.66
N ASP A 289 10.26 10.07 2.71
CA ASP A 289 9.51 10.73 3.78
C ASP A 289 9.38 9.80 4.98
N THR A 290 9.20 8.50 4.74
CA THR A 290 9.15 7.45 5.77
C THR A 290 10.06 6.29 5.40
N ALA A 291 10.83 5.80 6.36
CA ALA A 291 11.69 4.64 6.24
C ALA A 291 11.07 3.44 6.95
N ILE A 292 10.83 2.36 6.21
CA ILE A 292 10.46 1.05 6.79
C ILE A 292 11.73 0.21 6.91
N VAL A 293 12.26 0.13 8.12
CA VAL A 293 13.52 -0.55 8.43
C VAL A 293 13.24 -2.02 8.75
N CYS A 294 13.50 -2.89 7.78
CA CYS A 294 13.28 -4.33 7.84
C CYS A 294 14.47 -5.06 8.47
N PHE A 295 14.25 -5.86 9.52
CA PHE A 295 15.31 -6.67 10.12
C PHE A 295 14.81 -7.86 10.93
N SER A 296 15.65 -8.88 11.08
CA SER A 296 15.44 -9.96 12.05
C SER A 296 16.22 -9.65 13.35
N PRO A 297 15.65 -9.88 14.55
CA PRO A 297 16.20 -9.44 15.85
C PRO A 297 17.43 -10.26 16.28
N THR A 298 18.51 -10.12 15.53
CA THR A 298 19.80 -10.77 15.78
C THR A 298 20.82 -9.73 16.23
N GLU A 299 21.82 -10.16 16.99
CA GLU A 299 22.85 -9.26 17.55
C GLU A 299 23.58 -8.46 16.46
N GLN A 300 23.87 -9.11 15.33
CA GLN A 300 24.48 -8.44 14.18
C GLN A 300 23.55 -7.39 13.56
N SER A 301 22.23 -7.62 13.54
CA SER A 301 21.28 -6.60 13.07
C SER A 301 21.28 -5.39 13.99
N PHE A 302 21.22 -5.60 15.32
CA PHE A 302 21.27 -4.49 16.29
C PHE A 302 22.57 -3.67 16.19
N GLN A 303 23.71 -4.33 15.98
CA GLN A 303 24.98 -3.63 15.82
C GLN A 303 25.02 -2.76 14.55
N GLY A 304 24.53 -3.27 13.42
CA GLY A 304 24.48 -2.53 12.16
C GLY A 304 23.45 -1.41 12.17
N LEU A 305 22.22 -1.70 12.64
CA LEU A 305 21.11 -0.75 12.63
C LEU A 305 21.34 0.44 13.55
N ARG A 306 22.17 0.33 14.58
CA ARG A 306 22.51 1.48 15.44
C ARG A 306 23.08 2.65 14.61
N TRP A 307 23.91 2.35 13.63
CA TRP A 307 24.45 3.38 12.72
C TRP A 307 23.40 3.93 11.77
N VAL A 308 22.45 3.08 11.36
CA VAL A 308 21.31 3.48 10.52
C VAL A 308 20.44 4.48 11.26
N VAL A 309 20.01 4.12 12.47
CA VAL A 309 19.19 4.96 13.35
C VAL A 309 19.90 6.27 13.67
N GLN A 310 21.21 6.24 13.96
CA GLN A 310 22.00 7.45 14.21
C GLN A 310 22.08 8.36 12.99
N ALA A 311 22.31 7.81 11.79
CA ALA A 311 22.36 8.58 10.56
C ALA A 311 20.98 9.18 10.22
N THR A 312 19.91 8.39 10.34
CA THR A 312 18.54 8.85 10.08
C THR A 312 18.12 9.95 11.04
N ARG A 313 18.41 9.82 12.34
CA ARG A 313 18.11 10.87 13.32
C ARG A 313 18.77 12.19 12.95
N LYS A 314 20.04 12.11 12.55
CA LYS A 314 20.78 13.30 12.13
C LYS A 314 20.20 13.91 10.86
N GLN A 315 19.82 13.08 9.89
CA GLN A 315 19.13 13.54 8.69
C GLN A 315 17.79 14.21 9.04
N GLN A 316 17.03 13.65 9.99
CA GLN A 316 15.78 14.22 10.48
C GLN A 316 16.01 15.56 11.18
N GLU A 317 17.08 15.73 11.95
CA GLU A 317 17.45 17.01 12.56
C GLU A 317 17.80 18.07 11.49
N TYR A 318 18.40 17.66 10.36
CA TYR A 318 18.81 18.53 9.27
C TYR A 318 17.70 18.85 8.25
N GLN A 319 16.78 17.92 7.99
CA GLN A 319 15.80 18.03 6.90
C GLN A 319 14.36 17.73 7.33
N GLY A 320 14.11 17.34 8.58
CA GLY A 320 12.79 16.93 9.07
C GLY A 320 12.30 15.58 8.54
N LYS A 321 13.16 14.80 7.87
CA LYS A 321 12.83 13.49 7.28
C LYS A 321 14.05 12.55 7.25
N PRO A 322 13.86 11.23 7.09
CA PRO A 322 12.58 10.51 7.15
C PRO A 322 12.15 10.18 8.59
N ASP A 323 10.85 9.90 8.75
CA ASP A 323 10.35 9.17 9.91
C ASP A 323 10.74 7.68 9.82
N ILE A 324 10.81 6.98 10.96
CA ILE A 324 11.16 5.56 10.98
C ILE A 324 10.01 4.71 11.51
N ILE A 325 9.72 3.64 10.77
CA ILE A 325 8.91 2.49 11.20
C ILE A 325 9.80 1.24 11.12
N PHE A 326 9.77 0.40 12.15
CA PHE A 326 10.52 -0.85 12.17
C PHE A 326 9.65 -2.02 11.72
N LEU A 327 10.17 -2.87 10.84
CA LEU A 327 9.52 -4.12 10.43
C LEU A 327 10.38 -5.31 10.84
N LEU A 328 9.96 -6.05 11.85
CA LEU A 328 10.65 -7.25 12.29
C LEU A 328 10.30 -8.38 11.34
N THR A 329 11.25 -8.76 10.47
CA THR A 329 11.03 -9.77 9.44
C THR A 329 12.32 -10.47 8.99
N PRO A 330 12.28 -11.78 8.71
CA PRO A 330 11.32 -12.73 9.26
C PRO A 330 11.64 -13.00 10.74
N ILE A 331 10.61 -13.06 11.58
CA ILE A 331 10.73 -13.59 12.95
C ILE A 331 10.56 -15.12 12.88
N PRO A 332 11.57 -15.92 13.27
CA PRO A 332 11.42 -17.36 13.26
C PRO A 332 10.39 -17.82 14.29
N THR A 333 9.69 -18.91 13.99
CA THR A 333 8.67 -19.48 14.89
C THR A 333 9.34 -20.06 16.13
N VAL A 334 9.14 -19.41 17.28
CA VAL A 334 9.71 -19.80 18.58
C VAL A 334 8.61 -19.95 19.63
N THR A 335 8.95 -20.46 20.82
CA THR A 335 7.97 -20.55 21.92
C THR A 335 7.53 -19.15 22.36
N PRO A 336 6.32 -19.00 22.93
CA PRO A 336 5.83 -17.71 23.41
C PRO A 336 6.76 -17.03 24.42
N GLU A 337 7.47 -17.79 25.28
CA GLU A 337 8.43 -17.19 26.21
C GLU A 337 9.65 -16.61 25.50
N LEU A 338 10.22 -17.33 24.54
CA LEU A 338 11.36 -16.86 23.75
C LEU A 338 10.98 -15.67 22.88
N HIS A 339 9.78 -15.69 22.30
CA HIS A 339 9.23 -14.57 21.54
C HIS A 339 9.18 -13.30 22.40
N LYS A 340 8.63 -13.41 23.61
CA LYS A 340 8.54 -12.28 24.55
C LYS A 340 9.92 -11.73 24.94
N ILE A 341 10.91 -12.59 25.16
CA ILE A 341 12.28 -12.16 25.47
C ILE A 341 12.87 -11.36 24.29
N TRP A 342 12.62 -11.78 23.05
CA TRP A 342 13.10 -11.06 21.88
C TRP A 342 12.42 -9.73 21.67
N ILE A 343 11.09 -9.67 21.79
CA ILE A 343 10.36 -8.42 21.66
C ILE A 343 10.80 -7.42 22.73
N ASN A 344 10.89 -7.82 24.00
CA ASN A 344 11.42 -6.95 25.06
C ASN A 344 12.83 -6.42 24.74
N LYS A 345 13.68 -7.24 24.11
CA LYS A 345 15.02 -6.81 23.68
C LYS A 345 14.95 -5.81 22.53
N VAL A 346 14.03 -5.99 21.59
CA VAL A 346 13.82 -5.06 20.47
C VAL A 346 13.28 -3.72 20.97
N GLU A 347 12.25 -3.74 21.81
CA GLU A 347 11.65 -2.54 22.40
C GLU A 347 12.72 -1.72 23.15
N ALA A 348 13.46 -2.36 24.05
CA ALA A 348 14.55 -1.70 24.77
C ALA A 348 15.62 -1.14 23.82
N TRP A 349 15.97 -1.88 22.76
CA TRP A 349 16.95 -1.42 21.78
C TRP A 349 16.45 -0.21 20.98
N ILE A 350 15.17 -0.18 20.57
CA ILE A 350 14.59 0.96 19.85
C ILE A 350 14.55 2.18 20.77
N GLU A 351 14.10 2.02 22.02
CA GLU A 351 14.09 3.11 23.02
C GLU A 351 15.48 3.70 23.25
N ASP A 352 16.50 2.84 23.39
CA ASP A 352 17.88 3.25 23.65
C ASP A 352 18.55 3.96 22.46
N ASN A 353 18.17 3.63 21.21
CA ASN A 353 18.90 4.10 20.01
C ASN A 353 18.13 5.17 19.23
N TRP A 354 16.81 5.02 19.07
CA TRP A 354 15.96 6.00 18.37
C TRP A 354 15.39 7.03 19.34
N GLY A 355 14.92 6.56 20.50
CA GLY A 355 14.09 7.35 21.40
C GLY A 355 12.62 7.34 20.97
N LEU A 356 11.72 7.62 21.91
CA LEU A 356 10.29 7.72 21.62
C LEU A 356 9.96 9.17 21.26
N PRO A 357 9.34 9.43 20.09
CA PRO A 357 8.73 10.73 19.81
C PRO A 357 7.70 11.07 20.90
N ASN A 358 7.46 12.37 21.13
CA ASN A 358 6.47 12.80 22.11
C ASN A 358 5.12 12.17 21.79
N GLU A 359 4.43 11.64 22.82
CA GLU A 359 3.11 11.00 22.70
C GLU A 359 3.03 9.67 21.92
N THR A 360 4.15 9.12 21.42
CA THR A 360 4.17 7.83 20.71
C THR A 360 4.53 6.67 21.65
N THR A 361 3.78 5.57 21.57
CA THR A 361 4.08 4.33 22.31
C THR A 361 4.99 3.42 21.49
N ILE A 362 5.89 2.67 22.15
CA ILE A 362 6.84 1.77 21.47
C ILE A 362 6.17 0.79 20.51
N GLY A 363 5.00 0.26 20.88
CA GLY A 363 4.23 -0.68 20.05
C GLY A 363 3.64 -0.09 18.77
N GLN A 364 3.69 1.23 18.58
CA GLN A 364 3.32 1.89 17.33
C GLN A 364 4.52 2.06 16.37
N LEU A 365 5.75 1.86 16.86
CA LEU A 365 6.96 2.05 16.06
C LEU A 365 7.39 0.78 15.32
N TYR A 366 6.77 -0.37 15.59
CA TYR A 366 7.18 -1.61 14.96
C TYR A 366 6.03 -2.57 14.60
N TYR A 367 6.27 -3.38 13.58
CA TYR A 367 5.36 -4.46 13.15
C TYR A 367 6.12 -5.78 13.04
N GLU A 368 5.40 -6.88 13.20
CA GLU A 368 5.97 -8.23 13.25
C GLU A 368 5.50 -9.08 12.06
N VAL A 369 6.45 -9.72 11.38
CA VAL A 369 6.17 -10.69 10.31
C VAL A 369 6.89 -11.98 10.64
N LEU A 370 6.11 -13.00 10.99
CA LEU A 370 6.63 -14.35 11.23
C LEU A 370 7.12 -14.98 9.93
N TYR A 371 8.16 -15.80 10.04
CA TYR A 371 8.65 -16.63 8.95
C TYR A 371 7.53 -17.53 8.43
N ASN A 372 7.20 -17.37 7.15
CA ASN A 372 6.21 -18.20 6.48
C ASN A 372 6.80 -18.83 5.22
N PRO A 373 7.02 -20.16 5.19
CA PRO A 373 7.62 -20.82 4.03
C PRO A 373 6.74 -20.77 2.77
N ASN A 374 5.43 -20.53 2.92
CA ASN A 374 4.50 -20.46 1.79
C ASN A 374 4.76 -19.25 0.88
N ILE A 375 5.47 -18.22 1.37
CA ILE A 375 5.88 -17.06 0.57
C ILE A 375 6.71 -17.51 -0.64
N ALA A 376 7.59 -18.49 -0.48
CA ALA A 376 8.43 -19.00 -1.57
C ALA A 376 7.64 -19.77 -2.64
N THR A 377 6.40 -20.16 -2.35
CA THR A 377 5.53 -20.90 -3.28
C THR A 377 4.50 -20.02 -3.98
N LEU A 378 4.49 -18.71 -3.70
CA LEU A 378 3.57 -17.78 -4.33
C LEU A 378 3.87 -17.64 -5.82
N SER A 379 2.82 -17.79 -6.63
CA SER A 379 2.86 -17.51 -8.07
C SER A 379 2.67 -16.03 -8.40
N SER A 380 2.15 -15.24 -7.45
CA SER A 380 1.96 -13.79 -7.55
C SER A 380 2.01 -13.19 -6.15
N LEU A 381 2.50 -11.95 -6.03
CA LEU A 381 2.45 -11.18 -4.79
C LEU A 381 1.19 -10.32 -4.64
N VAL A 382 0.33 -10.28 -5.66
CA VAL A 382 -0.84 -9.39 -5.68
C VAL A 382 -2.14 -10.08 -6.06
N ASN A 383 -2.07 -11.13 -6.87
CA ASN A 383 -3.23 -11.91 -7.30
C ASN A 383 -3.26 -13.26 -6.58
N ASP A 384 -4.44 -13.70 -6.16
CA ASP A 384 -4.66 -15.00 -5.48
C ASP A 384 -3.79 -15.22 -4.22
N VAL A 385 -3.36 -14.14 -3.56
CA VAL A 385 -2.55 -14.24 -2.33
C VAL A 385 -3.41 -14.77 -1.18
N PRO A 386 -2.97 -15.82 -0.46
CA PRO A 386 -3.70 -16.34 0.69
C PRO A 386 -4.01 -15.26 1.72
N LYS A 387 -5.26 -15.18 2.16
CA LYS A 387 -5.69 -14.19 3.16
C LYS A 387 -4.83 -14.22 4.44
N SER A 388 -4.40 -15.41 4.88
CA SER A 388 -3.52 -15.57 6.04
C SER A 388 -2.14 -14.91 5.88
N LEU A 389 -1.68 -14.67 4.65
CA LEU A 389 -0.47 -13.89 4.37
C LEU A 389 -0.79 -12.40 4.34
N ILE A 390 -1.88 -12.01 3.66
CA ILE A 390 -2.33 -10.61 3.59
C ILE A 390 -2.54 -10.03 4.99
N ASP A 391 -3.24 -10.77 5.86
CA ASP A 391 -3.62 -10.33 7.21
C ASP A 391 -2.40 -9.93 8.06
N VAL A 392 -1.22 -10.50 7.81
CA VAL A 392 0.03 -10.18 8.52
C VAL A 392 0.55 -8.78 8.17
N TYR A 393 0.34 -8.32 6.94
CA TYR A 393 0.81 -7.01 6.45
C TYR A 393 -0.24 -5.91 6.57
N LEU A 394 -1.50 -6.25 6.88
CA LEU A 394 -2.59 -5.27 7.05
C LEU A 394 -2.24 -4.16 8.06
N PRO A 395 -1.69 -4.42 9.27
CA PRO A 395 -1.43 -3.35 10.23
C PRO A 395 -0.43 -2.29 9.72
N LEU A 396 0.61 -2.73 9.00
CA LEU A 396 1.58 -1.84 8.37
C LEU A 396 0.91 -1.03 7.24
N ALA A 397 0.12 -1.69 6.39
CA ALA A 397 -0.62 -1.02 5.33
C ALA A 397 -1.65 -0.02 5.87
N ASP A 398 -2.34 -0.34 6.97
CA ASP A 398 -3.29 0.55 7.65
C ASP A 398 -2.61 1.83 8.14
N THR A 399 -1.40 1.70 8.67
CA THR A 399 -0.64 2.83 9.19
C THR A 399 -0.15 3.74 8.08
N ILE A 400 0.31 3.15 6.97
CA ILE A 400 0.66 3.90 5.75
C ILE A 400 -0.56 4.62 5.19
N ASP A 401 -1.68 3.92 5.06
CA ASP A 401 -2.91 4.45 4.48
C ASP A 401 -3.52 5.59 5.32
N ALA A 402 -3.42 5.49 6.66
CA ALA A 402 -3.83 6.54 7.59
C ALA A 402 -2.98 7.82 7.49
N SER A 403 -1.75 7.72 6.96
CA SER A 403 -0.85 8.87 6.76
C SER A 403 -1.13 9.62 5.45
N LEU A 404 -2.06 9.13 4.62
CA LEU A 404 -2.40 9.71 3.34
C LEU A 404 -3.65 10.58 3.43
N PRO A 405 -3.79 11.61 2.58
CA PRO A 405 -5.05 12.34 2.47
C PRO A 405 -6.19 11.37 2.14
N ASP A 406 -7.39 11.61 2.68
CA ASP A 406 -8.59 10.87 2.27
C ASP A 406 -8.68 10.84 0.74
N THR A 407 -8.94 9.65 0.18
CA THR A 407 -9.13 9.46 -1.26
C THR A 407 -10.36 10.26 -1.68
N LYS A 408 -10.17 11.54 -2.03
CA LYS A 408 -11.24 12.40 -2.53
C LYS A 408 -11.79 11.74 -3.80
N TYR A 409 -12.95 11.12 -3.69
CA TYR A 409 -13.84 11.05 -4.84
C TYR A 409 -14.05 12.49 -5.30
N ASN A 410 -13.56 12.84 -6.48
CA ASN A 410 -13.89 14.09 -7.15
C ASN A 410 -15.38 14.07 -7.51
N ILE A 411 -16.25 14.17 -6.51
CA ILE A 411 -17.49 14.90 -6.70
C ILE A 411 -17.05 16.36 -6.70
N LEU A 412 -17.25 17.05 -7.81
CA LEU A 412 -17.07 18.50 -7.94
C LEU A 412 -18.01 19.22 -6.96
N THR A 413 -17.69 19.24 -5.67
CA THR A 413 -18.36 20.09 -4.71
C THR A 413 -17.47 21.30 -4.46
N LYS A 414 -17.89 22.43 -5.02
CA LYS A 414 -17.39 23.75 -4.61
C LYS A 414 -17.43 23.83 -3.08
N PRO A 415 -16.45 24.49 -2.43
CA PRO A 415 -16.49 24.66 -0.99
C PRO A 415 -17.69 25.55 -0.67
N VAL A 416 -18.73 24.97 -0.07
CA VAL A 416 -19.89 25.72 0.43
C VAL A 416 -19.80 25.72 1.95
N ASP A 417 -19.69 26.94 2.44
CA ASP A 417 -19.54 27.35 3.82
C ASP A 417 -20.88 27.19 4.58
N ASP A 418 -21.35 25.96 4.79
CA ASP A 418 -22.51 25.74 5.67
C ASP A 418 -22.72 24.27 6.11
N ARG A 419 -21.82 23.76 6.96
CA ARG A 419 -21.91 22.40 7.57
C ARG A 419 -23.27 22.13 8.25
N LYS A 420 -23.95 23.16 8.77
CA LYS A 420 -25.22 23.01 9.47
C LYS A 420 -26.41 22.74 8.54
N LYS A 421 -26.38 23.24 7.30
CA LYS A 421 -27.43 22.95 6.31
C LYS A 421 -27.38 21.51 5.83
N ILE A 422 -26.17 21.01 5.54
CA ILE A 422 -25.94 19.63 5.09
C ILE A 422 -26.45 18.64 6.13
N LEU A 423 -26.18 18.87 7.43
CA LEU A 423 -26.66 18.02 8.51
C LEU A 423 -28.19 17.95 8.62
N TYR A 424 -28.90 19.01 8.21
CA TYR A 424 -30.37 19.05 8.19
C TYR A 424 -30.98 18.51 6.89
N GLU A 425 -30.18 18.37 5.83
CA GLU A 425 -30.58 17.79 4.54
C GLU A 425 -30.30 16.28 4.44
N LEU A 426 -29.59 15.70 5.42
CA LEU A 426 -29.33 14.25 5.49
C LEU A 426 -30.61 13.49 5.90
N GLU A 427 -31.41 13.09 4.92
CA GLU A 427 -32.43 12.06 5.08
C GLU A 427 -31.77 10.67 4.97
N PHE A 428 -31.68 9.96 6.09
CA PHE A 428 -31.18 8.58 6.10
C PHE A 428 -32.27 7.64 5.57
N GLN A 429 -32.01 7.01 4.41
CA GLN A 429 -32.87 5.94 3.90
C GLN A 429 -32.71 4.64 4.72
N ALA A 430 -33.78 3.84 4.76
CA ALA A 430 -34.06 2.80 5.74
C ALA A 430 -32.91 1.82 6.05
N ALA A 431 -32.82 1.40 7.32
CA ALA A 431 -31.72 0.62 7.88
C ALA A 431 -31.67 -0.85 7.43
N THR A 432 -32.74 -1.39 6.82
CA THR A 432 -32.82 -2.79 6.42
C THR A 432 -33.38 -2.99 5.01
N ALA A 433 -32.91 -4.05 4.34
CA ALA A 433 -33.35 -4.42 3.00
C ALA A 433 -34.85 -4.75 2.89
N GLN A 434 -35.58 -4.87 4.00
CA GLN A 434 -37.02 -5.15 4.04
C GLN A 434 -37.85 -3.86 4.08
N GLU A 435 -37.28 -2.77 4.58
CA GLU A 435 -37.94 -1.47 4.75
C GLU A 435 -37.70 -0.53 3.57
N LEU A 436 -36.82 -0.89 2.63
CA LEU A 436 -36.56 -0.10 1.43
C LEU A 436 -37.76 -0.11 0.48
N GLU A 437 -38.10 1.06 -0.08
CA GLU A 437 -39.06 1.15 -1.18
C GLU A 437 -38.46 0.61 -2.48
N PRO A 438 -39.23 -0.10 -3.33
CA PRO A 438 -38.73 -0.73 -4.54
C PRO A 438 -37.97 0.25 -5.44
N ASP A 439 -38.52 1.44 -5.67
CA ASP A 439 -37.94 2.45 -6.56
C ASP A 439 -36.55 2.95 -6.09
N ASN A 440 -36.23 2.80 -4.80
CA ASN A 440 -34.96 3.22 -4.23
C ASN A 440 -33.90 2.10 -4.25
N ILE A 441 -34.29 0.85 -4.55
CA ILE A 441 -33.37 -0.29 -4.56
C ILE A 441 -32.22 -0.08 -5.56
N PRO A 442 -32.45 0.30 -6.83
CA PRO A 442 -31.36 0.49 -7.80
C PRO A 442 -30.34 1.54 -7.38
N ASN A 443 -30.77 2.58 -6.67
CA ASN A 443 -29.92 3.68 -6.23
C ASN A 443 -28.95 3.28 -5.11
N ILE A 444 -29.36 2.32 -4.26
CA ILE A 444 -28.56 1.83 -3.13
C ILE A 444 -27.84 0.52 -3.49
N PHE A 445 -28.33 -0.21 -4.48
CA PHE A 445 -27.78 -1.50 -4.85
C PHE A 445 -26.38 -1.35 -5.43
N GLN A 446 -25.38 -1.73 -4.65
CA GLN A 446 -23.99 -1.77 -5.09
C GLN A 446 -23.67 -3.15 -5.65
N ARG A 447 -23.31 -3.19 -6.93
CA ARG A 447 -22.86 -4.41 -7.61
C ARG A 447 -21.55 -4.90 -6.99
N THR A 448 -21.53 -6.12 -6.46
CA THR A 448 -20.35 -6.80 -5.91
C THR A 448 -19.72 -7.74 -6.94
N GLU A 449 -18.52 -8.24 -6.68
CA GLU A 449 -17.83 -9.22 -7.53
C GLU A 449 -18.55 -10.59 -7.60
N ASP A 450 -19.49 -10.86 -6.70
CA ASP A 450 -20.33 -12.06 -6.74
C ASP A 450 -21.54 -11.89 -7.67
N PHE A 451 -21.84 -10.67 -8.14
CA PHE A 451 -22.97 -10.41 -9.02
C PHE A 451 -22.86 -11.16 -10.37
N PRO A 452 -21.72 -11.16 -11.09
CA PRO A 452 -21.59 -11.98 -12.30
C PRO A 452 -21.69 -13.49 -12.01
N LYS A 453 -21.21 -13.94 -10.85
CA LYS A 453 -21.33 -15.35 -10.42
C LYS A 453 -22.80 -15.73 -10.20
N PHE A 454 -23.60 -14.82 -9.67
CA PHE A 454 -25.05 -14.98 -9.56
C PHE A 454 -25.72 -15.12 -10.93
N LEU A 455 -25.30 -14.34 -11.93
CA LEU A 455 -25.87 -14.36 -13.29
C LEU A 455 -25.54 -15.63 -14.09
N SER A 456 -24.59 -16.44 -13.62
CA SER A 456 -24.23 -17.70 -14.28
C SER A 456 -25.39 -18.70 -14.25
N ASN A 457 -25.68 -19.31 -15.41
CA ASN A 457 -26.66 -20.40 -15.53
C ASN A 457 -26.26 -21.68 -14.76
N ARG A 458 -25.05 -21.73 -14.19
CA ARG A 458 -24.58 -22.83 -13.33
C ARG A 458 -24.84 -22.58 -11.83
N THR A 459 -25.29 -21.39 -11.46
CA THR A 459 -25.52 -21.01 -10.06
C THR A 459 -26.97 -21.27 -9.69
N TRP A 460 -27.21 -22.25 -8.82
CA TRP A 460 -28.55 -22.67 -8.38
C TRP A 460 -28.80 -22.46 -6.87
N LEU A 461 -27.76 -22.12 -6.10
CA LEU A 461 -27.87 -21.87 -4.66
C LEU A 461 -26.94 -20.73 -4.21
N ILE A 462 -27.51 -19.77 -3.48
CA ILE A 462 -26.77 -18.64 -2.90
C ILE A 462 -26.85 -18.73 -1.37
N ARG A 463 -25.69 -18.77 -0.71
CA ARG A 463 -25.58 -18.76 0.76
C ARG A 463 -24.72 -17.59 1.20
N GLY A 464 -24.98 -17.06 2.38
CA GLY A 464 -24.17 -15.97 2.95
C GLY A 464 -24.66 -15.56 4.33
N ALA A 465 -23.79 -14.90 5.10
CA ALA A 465 -24.12 -14.39 6.44
C ALA A 465 -25.30 -13.39 6.41
N LYS A 466 -25.95 -13.15 7.55
CA LYS A 466 -27.01 -12.13 7.64
C LYS A 466 -26.40 -10.75 7.32
N GLY A 467 -27.07 -9.95 6.50
CA GLY A 467 -26.59 -8.62 6.09
C GLY A 467 -25.77 -8.56 4.78
N THR A 468 -25.41 -9.70 4.17
CA THR A 468 -24.61 -9.72 2.92
C THR A 468 -25.40 -9.35 1.64
N GLY A 469 -26.51 -8.61 1.75
CA GLY A 469 -27.27 -8.13 0.59
C GLY A 469 -28.13 -9.15 -0.17
N LYS A 470 -28.18 -10.44 0.23
CA LYS A 470 -28.97 -11.48 -0.48
C LYS A 470 -30.45 -11.12 -0.71
N SER A 471 -31.10 -10.56 0.31
CA SER A 471 -32.50 -10.14 0.21
C SER A 471 -32.66 -8.95 -0.74
N LEU A 472 -31.69 -8.04 -0.77
CA LEU A 472 -31.69 -6.90 -1.68
C LEU A 472 -31.48 -7.36 -3.13
N LEU A 473 -30.59 -8.33 -3.35
CA LEU A 473 -30.40 -8.99 -4.65
C LEU A 473 -31.70 -9.63 -5.15
N PHE A 474 -32.39 -10.40 -4.30
CA PHE A 474 -33.69 -10.97 -4.66
C PHE A 474 -34.72 -9.89 -5.03
N ARG A 475 -34.84 -8.84 -4.21
CA ARG A 475 -35.79 -7.74 -4.47
C ARG A 475 -35.44 -6.93 -5.71
N LEU A 476 -34.16 -6.72 -6.02
CA LEU A 476 -33.74 -6.06 -7.25
C LEU A 476 -34.28 -6.79 -8.48
N PHE A 477 -34.05 -8.11 -8.57
CA PHE A 477 -34.44 -8.89 -9.74
C PHE A 477 -35.96 -9.09 -9.87
N VAL A 478 -36.68 -9.16 -8.74
CA VAL A 478 -38.13 -9.41 -8.75
C VAL A 478 -38.95 -8.12 -8.80
N GLU A 479 -38.56 -7.08 -8.06
CA GLU A 479 -39.32 -5.83 -7.94
C GLU A 479 -38.86 -4.76 -8.95
N ASN A 480 -37.60 -4.78 -9.40
CA ASN A 480 -37.04 -3.83 -10.37
C ASN A 480 -36.32 -4.55 -11.53
N PRO A 481 -37.04 -5.34 -12.34
CA PRO A 481 -36.43 -6.19 -13.36
C PRO A 481 -35.68 -5.39 -14.44
N ASP A 482 -36.11 -4.18 -14.77
CA ASP A 482 -35.44 -3.36 -15.79
C ASP A 482 -34.09 -2.83 -15.30
N ALA A 483 -34.02 -2.35 -14.06
CA ALA A 483 -32.76 -1.95 -13.43
C ALA A 483 -31.83 -3.16 -13.24
N ALA A 484 -32.38 -4.32 -12.89
CA ALA A 484 -31.61 -5.56 -12.80
C ALA A 484 -31.01 -5.95 -14.16
N LYS A 485 -31.78 -5.83 -15.25
CA LYS A 485 -31.31 -6.08 -16.62
C LYS A 485 -30.20 -5.11 -17.01
N GLU A 486 -30.38 -3.81 -16.76
CA GLU A 486 -29.37 -2.78 -17.02
C GLU A 486 -28.05 -3.07 -16.28
N LEU A 487 -28.12 -3.34 -14.98
CA LEU A 487 -26.97 -3.73 -14.15
C LEU A 487 -26.28 -5.01 -14.62
N SER A 488 -27.01 -5.89 -15.31
CA SER A 488 -26.49 -7.16 -15.83
C SER A 488 -25.88 -7.06 -17.23
N GLN A 489 -26.15 -5.98 -17.99
CA GLN A 489 -25.81 -5.89 -19.41
C GLN A 489 -24.33 -6.12 -19.71
N SER A 490 -23.42 -5.72 -18.80
CA SER A 490 -21.97 -5.91 -19.00
C SER A 490 -21.53 -7.37 -18.91
N ASP A 491 -22.33 -8.23 -18.26
CA ASP A 491 -21.95 -9.61 -17.92
C ASP A 491 -22.79 -10.62 -18.71
N VAL A 492 -24.11 -10.46 -18.68
CA VAL A 492 -25.08 -11.35 -19.33
C VAL A 492 -26.26 -10.53 -19.86
N ASN A 493 -26.60 -10.72 -21.13
CA ASN A 493 -27.81 -10.12 -21.69
C ASN A 493 -29.06 -10.87 -21.17
N LEU A 494 -29.78 -10.23 -20.26
CA LEU A 494 -31.01 -10.75 -19.64
C LEU A 494 -32.29 -10.13 -20.23
N ASN A 495 -32.22 -9.45 -21.38
CA ASN A 495 -33.38 -8.76 -21.95
C ASN A 495 -34.57 -9.71 -22.19
N ASN A 496 -34.28 -10.96 -22.58
CA ASN A 496 -35.26 -12.01 -22.83
C ASN A 496 -35.55 -12.90 -21.61
N VAL A 497 -35.08 -12.51 -20.42
CA VAL A 497 -35.30 -13.27 -19.18
C VAL A 497 -36.40 -12.60 -18.35
N ASN A 498 -37.35 -13.42 -17.89
CA ASN A 498 -38.39 -13.01 -16.95
C ASN A 498 -38.01 -13.50 -15.55
N PHE A 499 -38.04 -12.61 -14.56
CA PHE A 499 -37.78 -12.96 -13.16
C PHE A 499 -39.12 -13.18 -12.45
N ILE A 500 -39.32 -14.40 -11.95
CA ILE A 500 -40.56 -14.79 -11.26
C ILE A 500 -40.16 -15.36 -9.90
N PRO A 501 -40.72 -14.86 -8.80
CA PRO A 501 -40.41 -15.35 -7.47
C PRO A 501 -41.01 -16.74 -7.27
N GLY A 502 -40.18 -17.75 -7.03
CA GLY A 502 -40.66 -19.12 -6.77
C GLY A 502 -41.30 -19.30 -5.39
N HIS A 503 -40.85 -18.52 -4.39
CA HIS A 503 -41.41 -18.46 -3.04
C HIS A 503 -40.87 -17.19 -2.33
N GLY A 504 -41.58 -16.69 -1.31
CA GLY A 504 -41.21 -15.47 -0.57
C GLY A 504 -41.93 -14.21 -1.06
N GLN A 505 -41.91 -13.13 -0.27
CA GLN A 505 -42.68 -11.92 -0.58
C GLN A 505 -41.92 -10.98 -1.54
N PRO A 506 -42.56 -10.50 -2.62
CA PRO A 506 -42.14 -9.33 -3.40
C PRO A 506 -42.95 -8.05 -3.07
N LYS A 507 -43.60 -8.02 -1.90
CA LYS A 507 -44.67 -7.11 -1.40
C LYS A 507 -46.12 -7.57 -1.73
N VAL A 508 -46.76 -8.15 -0.70
CA VAL A 508 -48.18 -8.51 -0.46
C VAL A 508 -49.18 -8.35 -1.63
N SER A 509 -49.28 -9.37 -2.49
CA SER A 509 -50.57 -9.77 -3.08
C SER A 509 -50.49 -11.19 -3.65
N GLY A 510 -50.48 -12.18 -2.76
CA GLY A 510 -50.56 -13.59 -3.12
C GLY A 510 -50.39 -14.47 -1.88
N SER A 511 -51.09 -15.60 -1.86
CA SER A 511 -51.09 -16.57 -0.77
C SER A 511 -49.71 -17.22 -0.65
N ILE A 512 -48.93 -16.82 0.35
CA ILE A 512 -47.62 -17.42 0.63
C ILE A 512 -47.85 -18.53 1.63
N LEU A 513 -47.50 -19.76 1.24
CA LEU A 513 -47.55 -20.89 2.16
C LEU A 513 -46.69 -20.59 3.39
N GLU A 514 -47.28 -20.73 4.57
CA GLU A 514 -46.62 -20.51 5.84
C GLU A 514 -45.96 -21.80 6.34
N SER A 515 -45.16 -21.70 7.40
CA SER A 515 -44.52 -22.88 8.01
C SER A 515 -45.53 -23.94 8.44
N GLY A 516 -46.76 -23.53 8.81
CA GLY A 516 -47.84 -24.46 9.13
C GLY A 516 -48.32 -25.27 7.92
N ASP A 517 -48.35 -24.66 6.74
CA ASP A 517 -48.77 -25.30 5.49
C ASP A 517 -47.75 -26.33 5.03
N LEU A 518 -46.46 -25.98 5.11
CA LEU A 518 -45.34 -26.89 4.81
C LEU A 518 -45.35 -28.11 5.74
N LYS A 519 -45.59 -27.87 7.04
CA LYS A 519 -45.70 -28.96 8.02
C LYS A 519 -46.89 -29.86 7.75
N SER A 520 -48.04 -29.29 7.37
CA SER A 520 -49.24 -30.04 7.02
C SER A 520 -49.03 -30.93 5.79
N TYR A 521 -48.29 -30.45 4.78
CA TYR A 521 -47.91 -31.25 3.63
C TYR A 521 -46.97 -32.41 4.02
N GLU A 522 -45.94 -32.13 4.82
CA GLU A 522 -44.96 -33.13 5.29
C GLU A 522 -45.63 -34.24 6.11
N GLU A 523 -46.57 -33.89 7.01
CA GLU A 523 -47.34 -34.85 7.81
C GLU A 523 -48.20 -35.77 6.94
N GLN A 524 -48.69 -35.28 5.80
CA GLN A 524 -49.59 -36.04 4.93
C GLN A 524 -48.85 -36.90 3.90
N VAL A 525 -47.72 -36.44 3.36
CA VAL A 525 -47.02 -37.07 2.22
C VAL A 525 -45.73 -37.78 2.64
N GLY A 526 -45.08 -37.35 3.72
CA GLY A 526 -43.78 -37.84 4.17
C GLY A 526 -42.62 -36.93 3.78
N LYS A 527 -41.47 -37.12 4.45
CA LYS A 527 -40.30 -36.21 4.39
C LYS A 527 -39.53 -36.20 3.06
N ASP A 528 -39.71 -37.22 2.23
CA ASP A 528 -38.86 -37.44 1.05
C ASP A 528 -39.45 -36.87 -0.26
N ASP A 529 -40.59 -36.16 -0.19
CA ASP A 529 -41.35 -35.75 -1.39
C ASP A 529 -41.27 -34.25 -1.71
N TRP A 530 -40.27 -33.55 -1.17
CA TRP A 530 -40.08 -32.11 -1.37
C TRP A 530 -39.79 -31.73 -2.83
N GLN A 531 -39.22 -32.65 -3.62
CA GLN A 531 -38.96 -32.40 -5.04
C GLN A 531 -40.26 -32.17 -5.81
N PHE A 532 -41.29 -33.00 -5.56
CA PHE A 532 -42.59 -32.88 -6.21
C PHE A 532 -43.35 -31.67 -5.69
N PHE A 533 -43.23 -31.36 -4.40
CA PHE A 533 -43.77 -30.14 -3.82
C PHE A 533 -43.29 -28.90 -4.58
N TRP A 534 -41.96 -28.69 -4.64
CA TRP A 534 -41.39 -27.46 -5.21
C TRP A 534 -41.62 -27.34 -6.71
N LEU A 535 -41.65 -28.46 -7.44
CA LEU A 535 -41.92 -28.46 -8.86
C LEU A 535 -43.37 -28.03 -9.16
N ASN A 536 -44.36 -28.62 -8.48
CA ASN A 536 -45.77 -28.28 -8.70
C ASN A 536 -46.11 -26.88 -8.17
N TYR A 537 -45.54 -26.50 -7.02
CA TYR A 537 -45.70 -25.16 -6.47
C TYR A 537 -45.08 -24.09 -7.38
N GLY A 538 -43.90 -24.37 -7.97
CA GLY A 538 -43.26 -23.50 -8.95
C GLY A 538 -44.11 -23.29 -10.21
N ILE A 539 -44.73 -24.36 -10.74
CA ILE A 539 -45.64 -24.27 -11.90
C ILE A 539 -46.89 -23.43 -11.55
N LEU A 540 -47.46 -23.60 -10.36
CA LEU A 540 -48.57 -22.78 -9.88
C LEU A 540 -48.19 -21.29 -9.81
N GLN A 541 -47.02 -20.97 -9.25
CA GLN A 541 -46.50 -19.59 -9.18
C GLN A 541 -46.26 -19.00 -10.57
N LEU A 542 -45.74 -19.80 -11.50
CA LEU A 542 -45.51 -19.43 -12.89
C LEU A 542 -46.82 -19.10 -13.61
N CYS A 543 -47.84 -19.96 -13.50
CA CYS A 543 -49.17 -19.74 -14.10
C CYS A 543 -49.96 -18.60 -13.44
N SER A 544 -49.70 -18.35 -12.15
CA SER A 544 -50.28 -17.20 -11.44
C SER A 544 -49.67 -15.90 -11.94
N SER A 545 -48.35 -15.86 -12.10
CA SER A 545 -47.58 -14.67 -12.52
C SER A 545 -47.70 -14.35 -14.02
N LYS A 546 -47.92 -15.36 -14.86
CA LYS A 546 -48.05 -15.23 -16.33
C LYS A 546 -49.37 -15.86 -16.80
N PRO A 547 -50.46 -15.08 -16.89
CA PRO A 547 -51.77 -15.60 -17.29
C PRO A 547 -51.78 -16.25 -18.68
N GLU A 548 -50.86 -15.88 -19.58
CA GLU A 548 -50.75 -16.46 -20.92
C GLU A 548 -50.41 -17.95 -20.89
N LEU A 549 -49.75 -18.43 -19.83
CA LEU A 549 -49.39 -19.85 -19.70
C LEU A 549 -50.61 -20.74 -19.39
N ARG A 550 -51.72 -20.15 -18.94
CA ARG A 550 -52.96 -20.89 -18.62
C ARG A 550 -53.65 -21.49 -19.85
N SER A 551 -53.32 -21.03 -21.06
CA SER A 551 -53.88 -21.57 -22.30
C SER A 551 -53.14 -22.80 -22.84
N ILE A 552 -52.11 -23.28 -22.14
CA ILE A 552 -51.38 -24.50 -22.54
C ILE A 552 -52.31 -25.71 -22.32
N SER A 553 -52.64 -26.42 -23.40
CA SER A 553 -53.63 -27.51 -23.44
C SER A 553 -53.29 -28.74 -22.59
N VAL A 554 -52.06 -28.81 -22.07
CA VAL A 554 -51.55 -29.93 -21.26
C VAL A 554 -51.77 -29.69 -19.76
N LEU A 555 -52.04 -28.45 -19.35
CA LEU A 555 -52.20 -28.11 -17.93
C LEU A 555 -53.49 -28.68 -17.35
N GLU A 556 -53.40 -29.19 -16.13
CA GLU A 556 -54.53 -29.69 -15.36
C GLU A 556 -55.55 -28.57 -15.05
N ASN A 557 -56.85 -28.86 -15.20
CA ASN A 557 -57.92 -27.89 -14.92
C ASN A 557 -57.83 -27.30 -13.49
N LYS A 558 -57.44 -28.11 -12.50
CA LYS A 558 -57.32 -27.66 -11.10
C LYS A 558 -56.19 -26.64 -10.89
N LEU A 559 -55.07 -26.81 -11.59
CA LEU A 559 -53.96 -25.86 -11.60
C LEU A 559 -54.39 -24.52 -12.24
N VAL A 560 -55.13 -24.58 -13.36
CA VAL A 560 -55.66 -23.39 -14.04
C VAL A 560 -56.66 -22.65 -13.15
N GLU A 561 -57.55 -23.38 -12.46
CA GLU A 561 -58.49 -22.80 -11.48
C GLU A 561 -57.75 -22.10 -10.33
N LEU A 562 -56.78 -22.78 -9.70
CA LEU A 562 -56.03 -22.23 -8.55
C LEU A 562 -55.18 -21.02 -8.94
N SER A 563 -54.53 -21.05 -10.12
CA SER A 563 -53.71 -19.94 -10.61
C SER A 563 -54.51 -18.73 -11.06
N ALA A 564 -55.79 -18.90 -11.41
CA ALA A 564 -56.68 -17.81 -11.80
C ALA A 564 -57.27 -17.02 -10.61
N GLN A 565 -57.24 -17.60 -9.41
CA GLN A 565 -57.69 -16.92 -8.19
C GLN A 565 -56.69 -15.85 -7.75
N GLN A 566 -57.18 -14.65 -7.39
CA GLN A 566 -56.30 -13.58 -6.88
C GLN A 566 -55.66 -13.93 -5.52
N ARG A 567 -56.34 -14.74 -4.70
CA ARG A 567 -55.87 -15.21 -3.38
C ARG A 567 -56.41 -16.61 -3.08
N PRO A 568 -55.82 -17.67 -3.64
CA PRO A 568 -56.24 -19.04 -3.36
C PRO A 568 -56.06 -19.38 -1.88
N LEU A 569 -56.99 -20.15 -1.31
CA LEU A 569 -56.88 -20.57 0.10
C LEU A 569 -55.68 -21.50 0.27
N HIS A 570 -54.90 -21.30 1.33
CA HIS A 570 -53.70 -22.12 1.59
C HIS A 570 -54.06 -23.61 1.69
N SER A 571 -55.21 -23.92 2.29
CA SER A 571 -55.74 -25.29 2.39
C SER A 571 -56.03 -25.93 1.03
N GLU A 572 -56.50 -25.16 0.05
CA GLU A 572 -56.79 -25.66 -1.30
C GLU A 572 -55.50 -25.96 -2.07
N ILE A 573 -54.48 -25.09 -1.94
CA ILE A 573 -53.15 -25.29 -2.52
C ILE A 573 -52.50 -26.54 -1.92
N ILE A 574 -52.48 -26.66 -0.59
CA ILE A 574 -51.90 -27.82 0.10
C ILE A 574 -52.65 -29.10 -0.26
N SER A 575 -53.99 -29.09 -0.28
CA SER A 575 -54.76 -30.26 -0.68
C SER A 575 -54.42 -30.72 -2.10
N TRP A 576 -54.31 -29.78 -3.05
CA TRP A 576 -53.92 -30.09 -4.42
C TRP A 576 -52.49 -30.64 -4.53
N LEU A 577 -51.53 -30.06 -3.79
CA LEU A 577 -50.15 -30.57 -3.75
C LEU A 577 -50.09 -31.98 -3.16
N VAL A 578 -50.80 -32.25 -2.06
CA VAL A 578 -50.87 -33.57 -1.42
C VAL A 578 -51.48 -34.61 -2.38
N GLU A 579 -52.52 -34.25 -3.12
CA GLU A 579 -53.17 -35.12 -4.11
C GLU A 579 -52.20 -35.48 -5.25
N ARG A 580 -51.49 -34.49 -5.80
CA ARG A 580 -50.50 -34.72 -6.88
C ARG A 580 -49.34 -35.61 -6.44
N SER A 581 -48.93 -35.52 -5.18
CA SER A 581 -47.86 -36.35 -4.62
C SER A 581 -48.25 -37.79 -4.34
N LYS A 582 -49.52 -38.02 -3.97
CA LYS A 582 -50.04 -39.35 -3.63
C LYS A 582 -50.57 -40.11 -4.84
N SER A 583 -50.90 -39.45 -5.95
CA SER A 583 -51.45 -40.11 -7.13
C SER A 583 -50.35 -40.82 -7.97
N PRO A 584 -50.41 -42.15 -8.16
CA PRO A 584 -49.42 -42.89 -8.94
C PRO A 584 -49.46 -42.58 -10.46
N GLN A 585 -50.52 -41.91 -10.94
CA GLN A 585 -50.62 -41.41 -12.32
C GLN A 585 -50.11 -39.96 -12.50
N ALA A 586 -49.92 -39.20 -11.41
CA ALA A 586 -49.52 -37.78 -11.45
C ALA A 586 -48.00 -37.54 -11.34
N ARG A 587 -47.24 -38.55 -10.91
CA ARG A 587 -45.76 -38.47 -10.84
C ARG A 587 -45.08 -38.28 -12.21
N PRO A 588 -45.51 -38.91 -13.31
CA PRO A 588 -44.94 -38.69 -14.65
C PRO A 588 -45.38 -37.37 -15.28
N GLN A 589 -46.59 -36.89 -14.97
CA GLN A 589 -47.20 -35.70 -15.57
C GLN A 589 -46.50 -34.41 -15.13
N ALA A 590 -46.01 -34.36 -13.89
CA ALA A 590 -45.23 -33.23 -13.38
C ALA A 590 -43.87 -33.07 -14.09
N THR A 591 -43.24 -34.18 -14.49
CA THR A 591 -42.04 -34.17 -15.34
C THR A 591 -42.36 -33.68 -16.76
N ASP A 592 -43.43 -34.16 -17.39
CA ASP A 592 -43.82 -33.72 -18.74
C ASP A 592 -44.23 -32.23 -18.79
N ASP A 593 -44.90 -31.72 -17.75
CA ASP A 593 -45.26 -30.30 -17.61
C ASP A 593 -44.02 -29.39 -17.52
N SER A 594 -42.92 -29.88 -16.93
CA SER A 594 -41.66 -29.12 -16.78
C SER A 594 -40.83 -29.02 -18.07
N TYR A 595 -40.99 -29.96 -19.01
CA TYR A 595 -40.27 -29.98 -20.29
C TYR A 595 -40.93 -29.13 -21.38
N LEU A 596 -42.18 -28.68 -21.21
CA LEU A 596 -42.95 -27.95 -22.22
C LEU A 596 -42.89 -26.41 -22.10
N ALA A 597 -42.36 -25.89 -20.99
CA ALA A 597 -42.16 -24.45 -20.79
C ALA A 597 -41.16 -23.78 -21.78
N PRO A 598 -40.11 -24.45 -22.30
CA PRO A 598 -39.20 -23.83 -23.26
C PRO A 598 -39.73 -23.75 -24.71
N SER A 599 -40.70 -24.58 -25.09
CA SER A 599 -41.15 -24.67 -26.50
C SER A 599 -42.23 -23.64 -26.90
N CYS A 600 -42.76 -22.86 -25.95
CA CYS A 600 -43.83 -21.88 -26.23
C CYS A 600 -43.38 -20.41 -26.14
N VAL A 601 -42.08 -20.12 -25.96
CA VAL A 601 -41.57 -18.73 -25.81
C VAL A 601 -40.94 -18.17 -27.10
N ASN A 602 -41.00 -18.93 -28.21
CA ASN A 602 -40.54 -18.48 -29.54
C ASN A 602 -41.71 -18.09 -30.47
N THR A 603 -42.68 -17.33 -29.97
CA THR A 603 -43.59 -16.50 -30.79
C THR A 603 -43.81 -15.15 -30.13
#